data_AF-A0A3B4G8G0-F1
#
_entry.id   AF-A0A3B4G8G0-F1
#
_cell.length_a   1.000
_cell.length_b   1.000
_cell.length_c   1.000
_cell.angle_alpha   90.00
_cell.angle_beta   90.00
_cell.angle_gamma   90.00
#
_symmetry.space_group_name_H-M   'P 1'
#
loop_
_entity.id
_entity.type
_entity.pdbx_description
1 polymer ?
#
loop_
_entity_poly.entity_id
_entity_poly.type
_entity_poly.pdbx_seq_one_letter_code
_entity_poly.pdbx_strand_id
1 'polypeptide(L)'
;MGVSADARLFFSNDGVQSLLSHIWWGDMKRNTEVWRLLLTFFCPILCYTNLISFRLKLEEEEGIPNDDGPDQDTNSVPYRPPQRPFIVSRWRQFWFAPVTSFLGNVLMYFLFLLLFAYVLLVDFEPPPPSGPGVAECVLYFWVFTIVCEEIRQSIFVGTMTWRQRFRLYIKDLWNKCDLTAISLFIIGLICRMFHWSHEFGRDVLCLDYMVFTLRLIHIFAIHKQLGPKIIIVGKMMKDVFFFLFFLGVWVMAYGVANQALIYNYDPNPNRIFRRVFYRPYLHIFGQIPVEEMDGTSVCASEPCRNHESNWLVVILLVVYLLVTNILLINLLIAMFSFTFSKVQEHSDTYWKFQRYNLIAEYHSRPSLAPPFIILSHINIFIRRVIRKVPSVKIHHFGQYWTKAANRLSMWETIQKEDFLTARIKIQKSSDSERLKRMSAKVDGVLKHLSESRDFEHRLRSLENQYCSSAISWVVDTLAQGSTFKPPRPPPALRGTSQNL
;
A
#
# COMPACT_ATOMS: atom_id res chain seq x y z
N MET A 1 15.12 -4.92 2.15
CA MET A 1 14.76 -5.63 3.40
C MET A 1 13.34 -5.33 3.85
N GLY A 2 12.96 -4.08 4.16
CA GLY A 2 11.58 -3.77 4.58
C GLY A 2 10.50 -4.13 3.54
N VAL A 3 10.74 -3.85 2.26
CA VAL A 3 9.81 -4.17 1.16
C VAL A 3 9.70 -5.68 0.94
N SER A 4 10.84 -6.39 0.97
CA SER A 4 10.88 -7.85 0.81
C SER A 4 10.21 -8.60 1.97
N ALA A 5 10.12 -7.96 3.15
CA ALA A 5 9.44 -8.50 4.33
C ALA A 5 7.98 -8.00 4.46
N ASP A 6 7.44 -7.27 3.48
CA ASP A 6 6.09 -6.67 3.52
C ASP A 6 5.80 -5.90 4.83
N ALA A 7 6.78 -5.12 5.31
CA ALA A 7 6.73 -4.42 6.59
C ALA A 7 5.87 -3.13 6.52
N ARG A 8 4.56 -3.28 6.31
CA ARG A 8 3.62 -2.16 6.06
C ARG A 8 3.62 -1.08 7.15
N LEU A 9 3.65 -1.51 8.42
CA LEU A 9 3.69 -0.60 9.59
C LEU A 9 4.95 0.26 9.65
N PHE A 10 6.07 -0.26 9.16
CA PHE A 10 7.32 0.50 9.08
C PHE A 10 7.19 1.63 8.04
N PHE A 11 6.64 1.31 6.87
CA PHE A 11 6.44 2.30 5.81
C PHE A 11 5.34 3.31 6.12
N SER A 12 4.40 3.00 7.02
CA SER A 12 3.38 3.97 7.43
C SER A 12 3.90 5.05 8.38
N ASN A 13 5.10 4.88 8.95
CA ASN A 13 5.71 5.86 9.84
C ASN A 13 6.01 7.18 9.10
N ASP A 14 5.69 8.30 9.73
CA ASP A 14 5.84 9.64 9.15
C ASP A 14 7.28 9.98 8.78
N GLY A 15 8.28 9.46 9.51
CA GLY A 15 9.70 9.63 9.15
C GLY A 15 10.02 9.05 7.77
N VAL A 16 9.55 7.84 7.50
CA VAL A 16 9.72 7.17 6.20
C VAL A 16 8.93 7.89 5.11
N GLN A 17 7.71 8.33 5.40
CA GLN A 17 6.88 9.09 4.45
C GLN A 17 7.46 10.47 4.14
N SER A 18 8.12 11.12 5.11
CA SER A 18 8.84 12.38 4.91
C SER A 18 10.04 12.18 3.99
N LEU A 19 10.84 11.13 4.22
CA LEU A 19 11.96 10.75 3.35
C LEU A 19 11.49 10.41 1.93
N LEU A 20 10.39 9.65 1.79
CA LEU A 20 9.82 9.34 0.47
C LEU A 20 9.35 10.60 -0.26
N SER A 21 8.77 11.56 0.47
CA SER A 21 8.41 12.85 -0.10
C SER A 21 9.65 13.62 -0.55
N HIS A 22 10.74 13.56 0.21
CA HIS A 22 12.01 14.18 -0.18
C HIS A 22 12.57 13.57 -1.48
N ILE A 23 12.56 12.23 -1.60
CA ILE A 23 12.98 11.53 -2.82
C ILE A 23 12.08 11.90 -4.01
N TRP A 24 10.76 12.02 -3.78
CA TRP A 24 9.79 12.37 -4.81
C TRP A 24 10.03 13.76 -5.43
N TRP A 25 10.31 14.77 -4.58
CA TRP A 25 10.59 16.14 -5.02
C TRP A 25 12.03 16.34 -5.52
N GLY A 26 12.93 15.39 -5.25
CA GLY A 26 14.32 15.45 -5.71
C GLY A 26 15.08 16.64 -5.13
N ASP A 27 15.65 17.48 -6.00
CA ASP A 27 16.38 18.70 -5.61
C ASP A 27 15.45 19.91 -5.37
N MET A 28 14.13 19.77 -5.59
CA MET A 28 13.15 20.83 -5.39
C MET A 28 12.64 20.88 -3.94
N LYS A 29 12.22 22.06 -3.47
CA LYS A 29 11.57 22.19 -2.16
C LYS A 29 10.16 21.59 -2.15
N ARG A 30 9.81 20.89 -1.07
CA ARG A 30 8.54 20.17 -0.86
C ARG A 30 7.29 21.07 -0.87
N ASN A 31 7.43 22.34 -0.52
CA ASN A 31 6.32 23.28 -0.39
C ASN A 31 5.92 23.93 -1.73
N THR A 32 6.44 23.44 -2.86
CA THR A 32 6.09 23.96 -4.18
C THR A 32 4.67 23.53 -4.53
N GLU A 33 3.81 24.49 -4.86
CA GLU A 33 2.43 24.21 -5.27
C GLU A 33 2.37 23.58 -6.67
N VAL A 34 1.38 22.72 -6.91
CA VAL A 34 1.25 21.96 -8.17
C VAL A 34 1.03 22.87 -9.38
N TRP A 35 0.33 24.00 -9.23
CA TRP A 35 0.13 24.93 -10.35
C TRP A 35 1.45 25.57 -10.82
N ARG A 36 2.41 25.79 -9.91
CA ARG A 36 3.73 26.31 -10.28
C ARG A 36 4.49 25.30 -11.13
N LEU A 37 4.40 24.02 -10.79
CA LEU A 37 4.96 22.92 -11.59
C LEU A 37 4.35 22.89 -12.99
N LEU A 38 3.01 22.93 -13.10
CA LEU A 38 2.30 22.94 -14.38
C LEU A 38 2.73 24.14 -15.25
N LEU A 39 2.76 25.34 -14.67
CA LEU A 39 3.17 26.55 -15.37
C LEU A 39 4.63 26.42 -15.88
N THR A 40 5.55 25.92 -15.06
CA THR A 40 6.95 25.69 -15.49
C THR A 40 7.11 24.56 -16.50
N PHE A 41 6.19 23.59 -16.51
CA PHE A 41 6.20 22.51 -17.50
C PHE A 41 5.85 23.03 -18.90
N PHE A 42 4.83 23.88 -19.00
CA PHE A 42 4.44 24.52 -20.27
C PHE A 42 5.37 25.65 -20.70
N CYS A 43 5.96 26.36 -19.74
CA CYS A 43 6.91 27.44 -20.01
C CYS A 43 8.27 27.15 -19.32
N PRO A 44 9.16 26.36 -19.96
CA PRO A 44 10.43 25.93 -19.35
C PRO A 44 11.36 27.07 -18.95
N ILE A 45 11.22 28.26 -19.57
CA ILE A 45 11.96 29.48 -19.22
C ILE A 45 11.74 29.89 -17.76
N LEU A 46 10.53 29.62 -17.22
CA LEU A 46 10.18 29.92 -15.84
C LEU A 46 10.97 29.10 -14.81
N CYS A 47 11.59 27.98 -15.21
CA CYS A 47 12.48 27.20 -14.34
C CYS A 47 13.70 28.00 -13.86
N TYR A 48 14.10 29.04 -14.60
CA TYR A 48 15.23 29.92 -14.25
C TYR A 48 14.85 31.06 -13.31
N THR A 49 13.55 31.30 -13.12
CA THR A 49 13.04 32.34 -12.21
C THR A 49 12.99 31.86 -10.76
N ASN A 50 12.57 32.74 -9.85
CA ASN A 50 12.34 32.41 -8.43
C ASN A 50 11.00 31.72 -8.15
N LEU A 51 10.25 31.33 -9.20
CA LEU A 51 8.95 30.64 -9.06
C LEU A 51 9.09 29.28 -8.36
N ILE A 52 10.18 28.56 -8.65
CA ILE A 52 10.54 27.28 -8.02
C ILE A 52 11.82 27.45 -7.20
N SER A 53 11.75 27.09 -5.92
CA SER A 53 12.90 27.08 -5.04
C SER A 53 13.57 25.71 -5.07
N PHE A 54 14.85 25.70 -5.46
CA PHE A 54 15.71 24.52 -5.44
C PHE A 54 16.56 24.52 -4.17
N ARG A 55 16.92 23.34 -3.68
CA ARG A 55 17.91 23.18 -2.62
C ARG A 55 19.29 23.47 -3.19
N LEU A 56 19.98 24.45 -2.62
CA LEU A 56 21.40 24.67 -2.88
C LEU A 56 22.17 23.48 -2.28
N LYS A 57 23.03 22.83 -3.08
CA LYS A 57 23.93 21.78 -2.61
C LYS A 57 25.11 22.32 -1.77
N LEU A 58 25.03 23.56 -1.29
CA LEU A 58 26.14 24.28 -0.68
C LEU A 58 26.44 23.88 0.78
N GLU A 59 25.61 23.09 1.45
CA GLU A 59 25.71 22.90 2.92
C GLU A 59 26.21 21.52 3.39
N GLU A 60 26.66 20.63 2.50
CA GLU A 60 27.29 19.36 2.96
C GLU A 60 28.82 19.46 3.15
N GLU A 61 29.47 20.57 2.77
CA GLU A 61 30.94 20.74 2.90
C GLU A 61 31.40 21.60 4.09
N GLU A 62 30.55 22.44 4.71
CA GLU A 62 30.98 23.32 5.82
C GLU A 62 30.95 22.67 7.23
N GLY A 63 30.51 21.42 7.34
CA GLY A 63 30.32 20.73 8.62
C GLY A 63 31.46 19.82 9.10
N ILE A 64 32.61 19.81 8.41
CA ILE A 64 33.78 19.03 8.86
C ILE A 64 34.78 20.02 9.47
N PRO A 65 34.91 20.10 10.81
CA PRO A 65 36.09 20.71 11.40
C PRO A 65 37.28 19.90 10.90
N ASN A 66 38.28 20.57 10.33
CA ASN A 66 39.60 19.98 10.12
C ASN A 66 40.18 19.64 11.49
N ASP A 67 39.93 18.44 11.96
CA ASP A 67 40.68 17.83 13.05
C ASP A 67 41.89 17.16 12.40
N ASP A 68 42.96 17.95 12.22
CA ASP A 68 44.24 17.50 11.69
C ASP A 68 44.94 16.61 12.74
N GLY A 69 44.62 15.32 12.72
CA GLY A 69 45.47 14.28 13.29
C GLY A 69 46.49 13.79 12.24
N PRO A 70 47.77 13.61 12.58
CA PRO A 70 48.75 13.11 11.63
C PRO A 70 48.55 11.61 11.41
N ASP A 71 48.82 11.16 10.18
CA ASP A 71 48.85 9.78 9.70
C ASP A 71 47.54 9.21 9.10
N GLN A 72 47.39 9.36 7.77
CA GLN A 72 47.29 8.20 6.88
C GLN A 72 47.38 8.53 5.39
N ASP A 73 48.26 7.79 4.74
CA ASP A 73 48.60 7.81 3.31
C ASP A 73 47.44 7.50 2.35
N THR A 74 47.48 8.22 1.22
CA THR A 74 47.10 7.83 -0.15
C THR A 74 45.62 7.71 -0.58
N ASN A 75 45.25 8.67 -1.45
CA ASN A 75 44.57 8.50 -2.74
C ASN A 75 43.10 8.01 -2.78
N SER A 76 42.20 8.77 -2.16
CA SER A 76 40.82 8.88 -2.67
C SER A 76 40.43 10.35 -2.83
N VAL A 77 40.79 10.92 -3.99
CA VAL A 77 40.23 12.20 -4.43
C VAL A 77 38.70 12.03 -4.48
N PRO A 78 37.91 12.77 -3.69
CA PRO A 78 36.47 12.71 -3.82
C PRO A 78 36.11 13.15 -5.23
N TYR A 79 35.39 12.29 -5.96
CA TYR A 79 34.91 12.59 -7.31
C TYR A 79 34.05 13.85 -7.26
N ARG A 80 34.65 15.01 -7.59
CA ARG A 80 33.93 16.26 -7.81
C ARG A 80 33.23 16.16 -9.15
N PRO A 81 31.89 16.11 -9.22
CA PRO A 81 31.22 16.25 -10.51
C PRO A 81 31.60 17.62 -11.10
N PRO A 82 31.89 17.70 -12.41
CA PRO A 82 32.30 18.96 -13.03
C PRO A 82 31.25 20.03 -12.77
N GLN A 83 31.68 21.22 -12.33
CA GLN A 83 30.80 22.38 -12.16
C GLN A 83 30.16 22.70 -13.52
N ARG A 84 28.89 22.34 -13.66
CA ARG A 84 28.12 22.63 -14.87
C ARG A 84 27.60 24.05 -14.79
N PRO A 85 27.45 24.75 -15.93
CA PRO A 85 26.85 26.08 -15.95
C PRO A 85 25.46 26.04 -15.28
N PHE A 86 25.14 27.12 -14.54
CA PHE A 86 23.92 27.26 -13.74
C PHE A 86 22.65 26.85 -14.51
N ILE A 87 22.58 27.23 -15.79
CA ILE A 87 21.47 26.95 -16.71
C ILE A 87 21.27 25.44 -16.93
N VAL A 88 22.34 24.69 -17.18
CA VAL A 88 22.30 23.24 -17.43
C VAL A 88 22.06 22.48 -16.13
N SER A 89 22.56 23.01 -15.00
CA SER A 89 22.31 22.43 -13.68
C SER A 89 20.82 22.53 -13.32
N ARG A 90 20.23 23.73 -13.37
CA ARG A 90 18.80 23.98 -13.09
C ARG A 90 17.88 23.17 -13.99
N TRP A 91 18.14 23.15 -15.30
CA TRP A 91 17.37 22.36 -16.26
C TRP A 91 17.35 20.86 -15.89
N ARG A 92 18.53 20.32 -15.54
CA ARG A 92 18.64 18.93 -15.13
C ARG A 92 17.89 18.67 -13.83
N GLN A 93 18.04 19.54 -12.82
CA GLN A 93 17.39 19.38 -11.52
C GLN A 93 15.86 19.33 -11.63
N PHE A 94 15.27 20.15 -12.50
CA PHE A 94 13.83 20.17 -12.73
C PHE A 94 13.34 18.95 -13.52
N TRP A 95 13.93 18.67 -14.69
CA TRP A 95 13.44 17.61 -15.58
C TRP A 95 13.78 16.19 -15.10
N PHE A 96 14.84 16.02 -14.29
CA PHE A 96 15.17 14.71 -13.71
C PHE A 96 14.46 14.45 -12.38
N ALA A 97 13.72 15.42 -11.82
CA ALA A 97 12.93 15.18 -10.62
C ALA A 97 11.79 14.18 -10.91
N PRO A 98 11.56 13.17 -10.04
CA PRO A 98 10.49 12.19 -10.24
C PRO A 98 9.10 12.83 -10.36
N VAL A 99 8.82 13.88 -9.58
CA VAL A 99 7.56 14.63 -9.65
C VAL A 99 7.29 15.23 -11.04
N THR A 100 8.31 15.80 -11.68
CA THR A 100 8.19 16.41 -13.01
C THR A 100 8.00 15.34 -14.08
N SER A 101 8.73 14.23 -13.98
CA SER A 101 8.55 13.06 -14.86
C SER A 101 7.15 12.48 -14.74
N PHE A 102 6.64 12.31 -13.50
CA PHE A 102 5.27 11.86 -13.26
C PHE A 102 4.24 12.82 -13.86
N LEU A 103 4.35 14.12 -13.59
CA LEU A 103 3.43 15.13 -14.10
C LEU A 103 3.43 15.15 -15.63
N GLY A 104 4.62 15.08 -16.25
CA GLY A 104 4.75 14.98 -17.70
C GLY A 104 4.11 13.71 -18.26
N ASN A 105 4.30 12.56 -17.60
CA ASN A 105 3.63 11.32 -18.00
C ASN A 105 2.10 11.45 -17.92
N VAL A 106 1.55 12.05 -16.85
CA VAL A 106 0.11 12.26 -16.73
C VAL A 106 -0.42 13.16 -17.85
N LEU A 107 0.22 14.31 -18.08
CA LEU A 107 -0.18 15.26 -19.12
C LEU A 107 -0.11 14.65 -20.52
N MET A 108 0.99 13.97 -20.84
CA MET A 108 1.17 13.30 -22.12
C MET A 108 0.18 12.15 -22.29
N TYR A 109 -0.19 11.44 -21.22
CA TYR A 109 -1.20 10.41 -21.27
C TYR A 109 -2.61 10.96 -21.55
N PHE A 110 -2.97 12.11 -20.97
CA PHE A 110 -4.20 12.81 -21.35
C PHE A 110 -4.19 13.24 -22.81
N LEU A 111 -3.07 13.77 -23.30
CA LEU A 111 -2.92 14.12 -24.72
C LEU A 111 -3.03 12.89 -25.63
N PHE A 112 -2.46 11.75 -25.22
CA PHE A 112 -2.64 10.47 -25.91
C PHE A 112 -4.11 10.06 -26.00
N LEU A 113 -4.87 10.15 -24.90
CA LEU A 113 -6.29 9.82 -24.91
C LEU A 113 -7.09 10.77 -25.79
N LEU A 114 -6.78 12.07 -25.78
CA LEU A 114 -7.41 13.05 -26.67
C LEU A 114 -7.09 12.76 -28.14
N LEU A 115 -5.83 12.42 -28.47
CA LEU A 115 -5.43 12.02 -29.82
C LEU A 115 -6.16 10.74 -30.24
N PHE A 116 -6.24 9.74 -29.36
CA PHE A 116 -6.92 8.48 -29.65
C PHE A 116 -8.42 8.72 -29.89
N ALA A 117 -9.07 9.52 -29.04
CA ALA A 117 -10.46 9.92 -29.24
C ALA A 117 -10.66 10.69 -30.57
N TYR A 118 -9.75 11.61 -30.90
CA TYR A 118 -9.78 12.34 -32.17
C TYR A 118 -9.68 11.39 -33.38
N VAL A 119 -8.75 10.44 -33.36
CA VAL A 119 -8.60 9.44 -34.42
C VAL A 119 -9.85 8.58 -34.56
N LEU A 120 -10.45 8.11 -33.45
CA LEU A 120 -11.65 7.26 -33.51
C LEU A 120 -12.93 7.97 -33.95
N LEU A 121 -13.06 9.26 -33.64
CA LEU A 121 -14.26 10.05 -33.88
C LEU A 121 -14.22 10.84 -35.19
N VAL A 122 -13.04 11.30 -35.61
CA VAL A 122 -12.86 12.23 -36.74
C VAL A 122 -12.03 11.61 -37.85
N ASP A 123 -10.82 11.16 -37.54
CA ASP A 123 -9.79 10.79 -38.53
C ASP A 123 -9.62 9.27 -38.67
N PHE A 124 -10.75 8.55 -38.83
CA PHE A 124 -10.77 7.09 -39.03
C PHE A 124 -11.09 6.75 -40.48
N GLU A 125 -10.11 6.93 -41.36
CA GLU A 125 -10.26 6.65 -42.79
C GLU A 125 -10.33 5.15 -43.11
N PRO A 126 -10.95 4.76 -44.25
CA PRO A 126 -11.02 3.38 -44.72
C PRO A 126 -9.62 2.73 -44.91
N PRO A 127 -9.56 1.40 -45.08
CA PRO A 127 -8.30 0.69 -45.27
C PRO A 127 -7.54 1.15 -46.53
N PRO A 128 -6.23 0.85 -46.66
CA PRO A 128 -5.41 1.26 -47.81
C PRO A 128 -6.08 0.93 -49.16
N PRO A 129 -6.01 1.82 -50.18
CA PRO A 129 -4.93 2.78 -50.47
C PRO A 129 -5.10 4.22 -49.95
N SER A 130 -6.27 4.63 -49.48
CA SER A 130 -6.45 5.96 -48.84
C SER A 130 -5.57 6.10 -47.60
N GLY A 131 -5.32 4.96 -46.94
CA GLY A 131 -4.25 4.79 -45.96
C GLY A 131 -4.57 5.45 -44.62
N PRO A 132 -3.86 5.06 -43.54
CA PRO A 132 -4.05 5.70 -42.25
C PRO A 132 -3.68 7.18 -42.33
N GLY A 133 -4.54 8.04 -41.80
CA GLY A 133 -4.28 9.47 -41.67
C GLY A 133 -3.01 9.74 -40.86
N VAL A 134 -2.47 10.96 -40.98
CA VAL A 134 -1.24 11.33 -40.26
C VAL A 134 -1.43 11.24 -38.74
N ALA A 135 -2.60 11.62 -38.21
CA ALA A 135 -2.88 11.55 -36.78
C ALA A 135 -2.90 10.09 -36.28
N GLU A 136 -3.41 9.18 -37.09
CA GLU A 136 -3.42 7.75 -36.81
C GLU A 136 -2.01 7.14 -36.82
N CYS A 137 -1.16 7.54 -37.78
CA CYS A 137 0.25 7.13 -37.78
C CYS A 137 0.98 7.61 -36.51
N VAL A 138 0.69 8.83 -36.05
CA VAL A 138 1.21 9.36 -34.77
C VAL A 138 0.71 8.53 -33.59
N LEU A 139 -0.57 8.11 -33.58
CA LEU A 139 -1.12 7.24 -32.56
C LEU A 139 -0.40 5.88 -32.51
N TYR A 140 -0.15 5.26 -33.68
CA TYR A 140 0.57 3.97 -33.75
C TYR A 140 1.99 4.08 -33.21
N PHE A 141 2.68 5.15 -33.60
CA PHE A 141 4.01 5.46 -33.07
C PHE A 141 3.96 5.65 -31.55
N TRP A 142 2.93 6.33 -31.04
CA TRP A 142 2.75 6.54 -29.61
C TRP A 142 2.56 5.22 -28.87
N VAL A 143 1.65 4.36 -29.32
CA VAL A 143 1.44 3.04 -28.69
C VAL A 143 2.70 2.18 -28.78
N PHE A 144 3.44 2.24 -29.89
CA PHE A 144 4.74 1.58 -30.00
C PHE A 144 5.72 2.04 -28.92
N THR A 145 5.75 3.34 -28.58
CA THR A 145 6.59 3.84 -27.47
C THR A 145 6.13 3.32 -26.09
N ILE A 146 4.82 3.15 -25.89
CA ILE A 146 4.28 2.52 -24.66
C ILE A 146 4.70 1.05 -24.58
N VAL A 147 4.62 0.31 -25.68
CA VAL A 147 5.08 -1.09 -25.76
C VAL A 147 6.57 -1.22 -25.43
N CYS A 148 7.40 -0.31 -25.94
CA CYS A 148 8.83 -0.25 -25.60
C CYS A 148 9.08 -0.01 -24.11
N GLU A 149 8.27 0.82 -23.45
CA GLU A 149 8.35 1.02 -22.01
C GLU A 149 7.96 -0.23 -21.21
N GLU A 150 6.90 -0.92 -21.59
CA GLU A 150 6.49 -2.18 -20.95
C GLU A 150 7.56 -3.26 -21.11
N ILE A 151 8.16 -3.36 -22.29
CA ILE A 151 9.30 -4.26 -22.55
C ILE A 151 10.49 -3.88 -21.66
N ARG A 152 10.82 -2.58 -21.56
CA ARG A 152 11.90 -2.11 -20.66
C ARG A 152 11.59 -2.47 -19.21
N GLN A 153 10.36 -2.28 -18.74
CA GLN A 153 9.95 -2.60 -17.38
C GLN A 153 10.06 -4.10 -17.08
N SER A 154 9.66 -4.95 -18.04
CA SER A 154 9.78 -6.40 -17.94
C SER A 154 11.25 -6.88 -17.89
N ILE A 155 12.14 -6.25 -18.67
CA ILE A 155 13.53 -6.67 -18.81
C ILE A 155 14.46 -6.05 -17.76
N PHE A 156 14.29 -4.78 -17.40
CA PHE A 156 15.35 -4.00 -16.76
C PHE A 156 15.33 -4.01 -15.22
N VAL A 157 14.38 -4.69 -14.58
CA VAL A 157 14.28 -4.77 -13.12
C VAL A 157 15.01 -6.02 -12.58
N GLY A 158 16.23 -5.83 -12.06
CA GLY A 158 16.93 -6.78 -11.18
C GLY A 158 17.94 -7.74 -11.85
N THR A 159 18.47 -8.67 -11.05
CA THR A 159 19.50 -9.68 -11.42
C THR A 159 18.93 -11.10 -11.62
N MET A 160 17.60 -11.28 -11.52
CA MET A 160 16.92 -12.58 -11.55
C MET A 160 16.84 -13.22 -12.96
N THR A 161 16.51 -14.51 -13.08
CA THR A 161 16.32 -15.15 -14.39
C THR A 161 15.04 -14.64 -15.11
N TRP A 162 15.04 -14.58 -16.46
CA TRP A 162 13.92 -14.00 -17.24
C TRP A 162 12.57 -14.68 -16.97
N ARG A 163 12.54 -16.02 -16.82
CA ARG A 163 11.31 -16.78 -16.50
C ARG A 163 10.70 -16.40 -15.16
N GLN A 164 11.52 -16.18 -14.13
CA GLN A 164 11.03 -15.77 -12.81
C GLN A 164 10.46 -14.34 -12.86
N ARG A 165 11.09 -13.43 -13.62
CA ARG A 165 10.62 -12.05 -13.81
C ARG A 165 9.27 -12.00 -14.50
N PHE A 166 9.12 -12.72 -15.60
CA PHE A 166 7.86 -12.76 -16.34
C PHE A 166 6.70 -13.29 -15.49
N ARG A 167 6.95 -14.32 -14.67
CA ARG A 167 5.96 -14.81 -13.70
C ARG A 167 5.59 -13.78 -12.64
N LEU A 168 6.53 -12.96 -12.18
CA LEU A 168 6.25 -11.88 -11.23
C LEU A 168 5.48 -10.73 -11.88
N TYR A 169 5.82 -10.38 -13.13
CA TYR A 169 5.12 -9.34 -13.90
C TYR A 169 3.64 -9.68 -14.11
N ILE A 170 3.33 -10.92 -14.54
CA ILE A 170 1.95 -11.39 -14.75
C ILE A 170 1.15 -11.50 -13.44
N LYS A 171 1.79 -11.60 -12.27
CA LYS A 171 1.04 -11.66 -11.01
C LYS A 171 0.37 -10.33 -10.67
N ASP A 172 0.90 -9.21 -11.15
CA ASP A 172 0.30 -7.89 -10.93
C ASP A 172 -0.94 -7.71 -11.82
N LEU A 173 -2.04 -7.23 -11.22
CA LEU A 173 -3.30 -7.01 -11.91
C LEU A 173 -3.21 -5.83 -12.89
N TRP A 174 -2.42 -4.81 -12.56
CA TRP A 174 -2.27 -3.63 -13.42
C TRP A 174 -1.44 -3.94 -14.66
N ASN A 175 -0.35 -4.70 -14.51
CA ASN A 175 0.45 -5.17 -15.63
C ASN A 175 -0.35 -6.10 -16.56
N LYS A 176 -1.25 -6.92 -16.00
CA LYS A 176 -2.20 -7.71 -16.80
C LYS A 176 -3.14 -6.82 -17.60
N CYS A 177 -3.67 -5.75 -17.01
CA CYS A 177 -4.52 -4.78 -17.70
C CYS A 177 -3.76 -4.11 -18.86
N ASP A 178 -2.52 -3.70 -18.62
CA ASP A 178 -1.65 -3.07 -19.63
C ASP A 178 -1.33 -4.04 -20.79
N LEU A 179 -1.05 -5.32 -20.49
CA LEU A 179 -0.87 -6.36 -21.50
C LEU A 179 -2.15 -6.60 -22.31
N THR A 180 -3.31 -6.62 -21.66
CA THR A 180 -4.61 -6.75 -22.32
C THR A 180 -4.88 -5.58 -23.27
N ALA A 181 -4.66 -4.34 -22.82
CA ALA A 181 -4.80 -3.14 -23.67
C ALA A 181 -3.90 -3.24 -24.92
N ILE A 182 -2.61 -3.52 -24.74
CA ILE A 182 -1.69 -3.66 -25.87
C ILE A 182 -2.13 -4.77 -26.83
N SER A 183 -2.61 -5.90 -26.30
CA SER A 183 -3.08 -7.00 -27.14
C SER A 183 -4.35 -6.66 -27.93
N LEU A 184 -5.31 -5.96 -27.32
CA LEU A 184 -6.52 -5.49 -27.98
C LEU A 184 -6.20 -4.45 -29.05
N PHE A 185 -5.29 -3.52 -28.77
CA PHE A 185 -4.82 -2.57 -29.77
C PHE A 185 -4.19 -3.26 -30.99
N ILE A 186 -3.30 -4.23 -30.78
CA ILE A 186 -2.68 -4.99 -31.88
C ILE A 186 -3.74 -5.74 -32.70
N ILE A 187 -4.71 -6.37 -32.05
CA ILE A 187 -5.82 -7.05 -32.74
C ILE A 187 -6.65 -6.05 -33.54
N GLY A 188 -7.00 -4.89 -32.95
CA GLY A 188 -7.72 -3.82 -33.61
C GLY A 188 -6.97 -3.28 -34.84
N LEU A 189 -5.65 -3.10 -34.74
CA LEU A 189 -4.80 -2.72 -35.87
C LEU A 189 -4.78 -3.76 -36.99
N ILE A 190 -4.63 -5.04 -36.65
CA ILE A 190 -4.64 -6.12 -37.64
C ILE A 190 -5.99 -6.14 -38.36
N CYS A 191 -7.10 -6.10 -37.61
CA CYS A 191 -8.46 -6.08 -38.19
C CYS A 191 -8.73 -4.85 -39.05
N ARG A 192 -8.16 -3.69 -38.69
CA ARG A 192 -8.27 -2.45 -39.47
C ARG A 192 -7.64 -2.57 -40.86
N MET A 193 -6.54 -3.30 -41.01
CA MET A 193 -5.81 -3.42 -42.28
C MET A 193 -6.58 -4.19 -43.37
N PHE A 194 -7.57 -4.99 -43.00
CA PHE A 194 -8.37 -5.77 -43.95
C PHE A 194 -9.74 -5.14 -44.18
N HIS A 195 -10.14 -5.04 -45.45
CA HIS A 195 -11.46 -4.52 -45.86
C HIS A 195 -12.63 -5.30 -45.26
N TRP A 196 -12.52 -6.63 -45.12
CA TRP A 196 -13.60 -7.46 -44.57
C TRP A 196 -13.84 -7.27 -43.06
N SER A 197 -12.86 -6.76 -42.30
CA SER A 197 -12.91 -6.65 -40.84
C SER A 197 -12.76 -5.22 -40.35
N HIS A 198 -12.92 -4.23 -41.23
CA HIS A 198 -12.70 -2.83 -40.90
C HIS A 198 -13.65 -2.33 -39.79
N GLU A 199 -14.95 -2.63 -39.89
CA GLU A 199 -15.96 -2.27 -38.88
C GLU A 199 -15.65 -2.94 -37.54
N PHE A 200 -15.33 -4.24 -37.57
CA PHE A 200 -14.93 -4.98 -36.38
C PHE A 200 -13.64 -4.42 -35.75
N GLY A 201 -12.67 -3.99 -36.56
CA GLY A 201 -11.45 -3.33 -36.10
C GLY A 201 -11.76 -2.03 -35.36
N ARG A 202 -12.71 -1.22 -35.86
CA ARG A 202 -13.18 -0.02 -35.17
C ARG A 202 -13.83 -0.34 -33.83
N ASP A 203 -14.70 -1.36 -33.78
CA ASP A 203 -15.35 -1.78 -32.54
C ASP A 203 -14.34 -2.25 -31.48
N VAL A 204 -13.32 -3.01 -31.90
CA VAL A 204 -12.23 -3.44 -31.02
C VAL A 204 -11.41 -2.26 -30.52
N LEU A 205 -11.10 -1.27 -31.37
CA LEU A 205 -10.37 -0.06 -30.96
C LEU A 205 -11.20 0.84 -30.02
N CYS A 206 -12.53 0.85 -30.15
CA CYS A 206 -13.43 1.54 -29.20
C CYS A 206 -13.38 0.89 -27.81
N LEU A 207 -13.41 -0.45 -27.75
CA LEU A 207 -13.23 -1.18 -26.49
C LEU A 207 -11.83 -0.96 -25.92
N ASP A 208 -10.81 -0.96 -26.77
CA ASP A 208 -9.43 -0.70 -26.38
C ASP A 208 -9.26 0.71 -25.77
N TYR A 209 -9.88 1.74 -26.36
CA TYR A 209 -9.93 3.08 -25.77
C TYR A 209 -10.53 3.08 -24.36
N MET A 210 -11.57 2.28 -24.10
CA MET A 210 -12.11 2.13 -22.74
C MET A 210 -11.08 1.51 -21.77
N VAL A 211 -10.30 0.52 -22.21
CA VAL A 211 -9.25 -0.08 -21.37
C VAL A 211 -8.11 0.92 -21.10
N PHE A 212 -7.66 1.66 -22.13
CA PHE A 212 -6.67 2.73 -21.96
C PHE A 212 -7.18 3.86 -21.05
N THR A 213 -8.46 4.22 -21.09
CA THR A 213 -9.00 5.21 -20.14
C THR A 213 -9.06 4.67 -18.71
N LEU A 214 -9.42 3.39 -18.50
CA LEU A 214 -9.37 2.76 -17.17
C LEU A 214 -7.96 2.76 -16.55
N ARG A 215 -6.90 2.72 -17.37
CA ARG A 215 -5.51 2.85 -16.91
C ARG A 215 -5.22 4.19 -16.20
N LEU A 216 -6.01 5.25 -16.44
CA LEU A 216 -5.91 6.50 -15.65
C LEU A 216 -6.09 6.26 -14.15
N ILE A 217 -6.94 5.30 -13.77
CA ILE A 217 -7.17 4.94 -12.37
C ILE A 217 -5.86 4.49 -11.71
N HIS A 218 -5.05 3.69 -12.41
CA HIS A 218 -3.74 3.26 -11.93
C HIS A 218 -2.78 4.44 -11.76
N ILE A 219 -2.73 5.35 -12.73
CA ILE A 219 -1.86 6.54 -12.69
C ILE A 219 -2.23 7.43 -11.49
N PHE A 220 -3.52 7.65 -11.23
CA PHE A 220 -3.99 8.45 -10.11
C PHE A 220 -3.88 7.75 -8.75
N ALA A 221 -3.58 6.45 -8.69
CA ALA A 221 -3.40 5.72 -7.44
C ALA A 221 -2.22 6.26 -6.60
N ILE A 222 -1.26 6.97 -7.21
CA ILE A 222 -0.15 7.61 -6.50
C ILE A 222 -0.59 8.86 -5.71
N HIS A 223 -1.74 9.46 -6.05
CA HIS A 223 -2.16 10.72 -5.44
C HIS A 223 -2.61 10.50 -3.97
N LYS A 224 -2.18 11.39 -3.07
CA LYS A 224 -2.42 11.27 -1.62
C LYS A 224 -3.89 11.13 -1.23
N GLN A 225 -4.79 11.80 -1.95
CA GLN A 225 -6.22 11.79 -1.62
C GLN A 225 -7.03 10.74 -2.41
N LEU A 226 -6.57 10.35 -3.61
CA LEU A 226 -7.31 9.44 -4.49
C LEU A 226 -6.85 7.99 -4.33
N GLY A 227 -5.56 7.77 -4.06
CA GLY A 227 -4.97 6.44 -3.91
C GLY A 227 -5.66 5.56 -2.87
N PRO A 228 -5.82 6.00 -1.60
CA PRO A 228 -6.53 5.20 -0.59
C PRO A 228 -7.96 4.83 -1.04
N LYS A 229 -8.68 5.76 -1.68
CA LYS A 229 -10.04 5.53 -2.19
C LYS A 229 -10.07 4.47 -3.29
N ILE A 230 -9.11 4.49 -4.22
CA ILE A 230 -8.98 3.48 -5.28
C ILE A 230 -8.74 2.08 -4.69
N ILE A 231 -7.92 1.96 -3.64
CA ILE A 231 -7.68 0.70 -2.93
C ILE A 231 -8.97 0.17 -2.28
N ILE A 232 -9.79 1.07 -1.72
CA ILE A 232 -11.08 0.71 -1.11
C ILE A 232 -12.04 0.18 -2.17
N VAL A 233 -12.19 0.86 -3.30
CA VAL A 233 -13.02 0.39 -4.43
C VAL A 233 -12.59 -1.00 -4.87
N GLY A 234 -11.29 -1.25 -5.01
CA GLY A 234 -10.78 -2.58 -5.37
C GLY A 234 -11.15 -3.68 -4.35
N LYS A 235 -11.24 -3.35 -3.06
CA LYS A 235 -11.66 -4.29 -2.01
C LYS A 235 -13.19 -4.49 -1.95
N MET A 236 -13.97 -3.46 -2.29
CA MET A 236 -15.43 -3.52 -2.38
C MET A 236 -15.95 -4.38 -3.54
N MET A 237 -15.12 -4.66 -4.54
CA MET A 237 -15.52 -5.52 -5.67
C MET A 237 -16.03 -6.89 -5.24
N LYS A 238 -15.56 -7.44 -4.11
CA LYS A 238 -16.09 -8.70 -3.58
C LYS A 238 -17.57 -8.60 -3.17
N ASP A 239 -17.94 -7.48 -2.58
CA ASP A 239 -19.32 -7.20 -2.16
C ASP A 239 -20.20 -7.00 -3.40
N VAL A 240 -19.68 -6.34 -4.44
CA VAL A 240 -20.35 -6.21 -5.75
C VAL A 240 -20.66 -7.57 -6.35
N PHE A 241 -19.70 -8.50 -6.36
CA PHE A 241 -19.92 -9.85 -6.93
C PHE A 241 -20.99 -10.64 -6.15
N PHE A 242 -20.96 -10.57 -4.81
CA PHE A 242 -21.98 -11.20 -3.97
C PHE A 242 -23.36 -10.62 -4.25
N PHE A 243 -23.47 -9.29 -4.36
CA PHE A 243 -24.73 -8.63 -4.70
C PHE A 243 -25.22 -8.98 -6.11
N LEU A 244 -24.34 -8.96 -7.11
CA LEU A 244 -24.67 -9.31 -8.49
C LEU A 244 -25.22 -10.73 -8.60
N PHE A 245 -24.75 -11.66 -7.75
CA PHE A 245 -25.28 -13.02 -7.69
C PHE A 245 -26.76 -13.04 -7.25
N PHE A 246 -27.10 -12.40 -6.12
CA PHE A 246 -28.50 -12.32 -5.66
C PHE A 246 -29.39 -11.56 -6.64
N LEU A 247 -28.89 -10.44 -7.17
CA LEU A 247 -29.60 -9.66 -8.17
C LEU A 247 -29.84 -10.49 -9.43
N GLY A 248 -28.85 -11.23 -9.91
CA GLY A 248 -28.95 -12.08 -11.09
C GLY A 248 -29.96 -13.21 -10.93
N VAL A 249 -29.98 -13.89 -9.78
CA VAL A 249 -30.97 -14.92 -9.45
C VAL A 249 -32.39 -14.32 -9.44
N TRP A 250 -32.54 -13.14 -8.83
CA TRP A 250 -33.84 -12.48 -8.74
C TRP A 250 -34.34 -11.94 -10.10
N VAL A 251 -33.45 -11.32 -10.87
CA VAL A 251 -33.72 -10.85 -12.25
C VAL A 251 -34.12 -12.03 -13.14
N MET A 252 -33.44 -13.17 -13.05
CA MET A 252 -33.79 -14.38 -13.79
C MET A 252 -35.20 -14.86 -13.43
N ALA A 253 -35.50 -15.00 -12.14
CA ALA A 253 -36.79 -15.51 -11.67
C ALA A 253 -37.95 -14.61 -12.14
N TYR A 254 -37.82 -13.29 -11.95
CA TYR A 254 -38.79 -12.31 -12.42
C TYR A 254 -38.89 -12.28 -13.95
N GLY A 255 -37.76 -12.21 -14.65
CA GLY A 255 -37.72 -12.06 -16.10
C GLY A 255 -38.34 -13.24 -16.85
N VAL A 256 -38.06 -14.46 -16.42
CA VAL A 256 -38.66 -15.68 -16.99
C VAL A 256 -40.16 -15.74 -16.70
N ALA A 257 -40.57 -15.49 -15.45
CA ALA A 257 -41.98 -15.48 -15.07
C ALA A 257 -42.76 -14.41 -15.85
N ASN A 258 -42.22 -13.20 -15.96
CA ASN A 258 -42.85 -12.10 -16.69
C ASN A 258 -42.95 -12.40 -18.20
N GLN A 259 -41.90 -12.96 -18.81
CA GLN A 259 -41.94 -13.38 -20.21
C GLN A 259 -43.00 -14.47 -20.47
N ALA A 260 -43.11 -15.46 -19.58
CA ALA A 260 -44.05 -16.57 -19.70
C ALA A 260 -45.51 -16.14 -19.48
N LEU A 261 -45.77 -15.15 -18.62
CA LEU A 261 -47.12 -14.63 -18.37
C LEU A 261 -47.63 -13.71 -19.48
N ILE A 262 -46.74 -12.97 -20.15
CA ILE A 262 -47.10 -11.99 -21.17
C ILE A 262 -47.18 -12.62 -22.57
N TYR A 263 -46.32 -13.59 -22.89
CA TYR A 263 -46.22 -14.16 -24.25
C TYR A 263 -46.41 -15.68 -24.21
N ASN A 264 -47.37 -16.18 -25.00
CA ASN A 264 -47.59 -17.62 -25.13
C ASN A 264 -46.49 -18.29 -25.97
N TYR A 265 -45.96 -17.59 -26.97
CA TYR A 265 -44.93 -18.08 -27.86
C TYR A 265 -44.13 -16.91 -28.47
N ASP A 266 -42.81 -17.04 -28.53
CA ASP A 266 -41.92 -16.14 -29.28
C ASP A 266 -40.83 -16.98 -29.98
N PRO A 267 -40.75 -16.99 -31.31
CA PRO A 267 -39.79 -17.81 -32.04
C PRO A 267 -38.34 -17.29 -31.96
N ASN A 268 -38.12 -16.07 -31.50
CA ASN A 268 -36.80 -15.43 -31.54
C ASN A 268 -36.07 -15.47 -30.18
N PRO A 269 -35.03 -16.31 -30.00
CA PRO A 269 -34.31 -16.42 -28.72
C PRO A 269 -33.63 -15.11 -28.29
N ASN A 270 -33.16 -14.30 -29.24
CA ASN A 270 -32.56 -13.00 -28.95
C ASN A 270 -33.56 -12.01 -28.33
N ARG A 271 -34.83 -12.06 -28.75
CA ARG A 271 -35.90 -11.22 -28.17
C ARG A 271 -36.25 -11.70 -26.77
N ILE A 272 -36.34 -13.01 -26.57
CA ILE A 272 -36.56 -13.62 -25.25
C ILE A 272 -35.45 -13.19 -24.29
N PHE A 273 -34.18 -13.34 -24.67
CA PHE A 273 -33.05 -12.96 -23.81
C PHE A 273 -33.09 -11.49 -23.41
N ARG A 274 -33.37 -10.58 -24.36
CA ARG A 274 -33.52 -9.14 -24.08
C ARG A 274 -34.68 -8.86 -23.13
N ARG A 275 -35.80 -9.58 -23.22
CA ARG A 275 -36.95 -9.40 -22.33
C ARG A 275 -36.74 -10.01 -20.94
N VAL A 276 -36.00 -11.11 -20.83
CA VAL A 276 -35.74 -11.80 -19.55
C VAL A 276 -34.68 -11.09 -18.72
N PHE A 277 -33.60 -10.58 -19.32
CA PHE A 277 -32.51 -9.97 -18.56
C PHE A 277 -32.48 -8.45 -18.65
N TYR A 278 -32.43 -7.92 -19.87
CA TYR A 278 -32.17 -6.51 -20.11
C TYR A 278 -33.32 -5.61 -19.64
N ARG A 279 -34.57 -5.96 -19.95
CA ARG A 279 -35.73 -5.17 -19.52
C ARG A 279 -35.90 -5.12 -17.99
N PRO A 280 -35.92 -6.24 -17.25
CA PRO A 280 -35.96 -6.21 -15.79
C PRO A 280 -34.82 -5.42 -15.16
N TYR A 281 -33.61 -5.55 -15.69
CA TYR A 281 -32.47 -4.76 -15.22
C TYR A 281 -32.73 -3.24 -15.33
N LEU A 282 -33.36 -2.78 -16.42
CA LEU A 282 -33.74 -1.38 -16.58
C LEU A 282 -34.87 -0.92 -15.63
N HIS A 283 -35.76 -1.83 -15.23
CA HIS A 283 -36.81 -1.52 -14.25
C HIS A 283 -36.21 -1.07 -12.90
N ILE A 284 -35.04 -1.60 -12.51
CA ILE A 284 -34.31 -1.21 -11.30
C ILE A 284 -33.99 0.29 -11.32
N PHE A 285 -33.68 0.85 -12.50
CA PHE A 285 -33.36 2.26 -12.69
C PHE A 285 -34.58 3.13 -13.02
N GLY A 286 -35.80 2.58 -12.91
CA GLY A 286 -37.04 3.32 -13.10
C GLY A 286 -37.56 3.42 -14.54
N GLN A 287 -36.93 2.74 -15.51
CA GLN A 287 -37.45 2.67 -16.89
C GLN A 287 -38.50 1.56 -17.01
N ILE A 288 -39.72 1.83 -16.58
CA ILE A 288 -40.84 0.90 -16.64
C ILE A 288 -41.75 1.30 -17.82
N PRO A 289 -41.80 0.54 -18.92
CA PRO A 289 -42.70 0.84 -20.02
C PRO A 289 -44.14 0.45 -19.66
N VAL A 290 -44.81 1.29 -18.87
CA VAL A 290 -46.21 1.07 -18.40
C VAL A 290 -47.18 1.00 -19.58
N GLU A 291 -46.94 1.77 -20.64
CA GLU A 291 -47.76 1.81 -21.85
C GLU A 291 -47.75 0.48 -22.63
N GLU A 292 -46.65 -0.26 -22.57
CA GLU A 292 -46.59 -1.61 -23.13
C GLU A 292 -47.32 -2.63 -22.24
N MET A 293 -47.60 -2.32 -20.97
CA MET A 293 -48.25 -3.26 -20.04
C MET A 293 -49.77 -3.25 -20.16
N ASP A 294 -50.36 -2.09 -20.50
CA ASP A 294 -51.81 -1.87 -20.53
C ASP A 294 -52.41 -1.75 -21.95
N GLY A 295 -51.58 -1.80 -23.01
CA GLY A 295 -52.04 -1.66 -24.40
C GLY A 295 -52.82 -2.86 -24.94
N THR A 296 -54.06 -2.64 -25.36
CA THR A 296 -54.93 -3.61 -26.08
C THR A 296 -54.58 -3.64 -27.57
N SER A 297 -53.53 -4.35 -27.97
CA SER A 297 -53.26 -4.58 -29.40
C SER A 297 -53.84 -5.91 -29.86
N VAL A 298 -54.82 -5.89 -30.77
CA VAL A 298 -55.30 -7.07 -31.50
C VAL A 298 -54.17 -7.53 -32.43
N CYS A 299 -53.51 -8.65 -32.13
CA CYS A 299 -52.30 -9.06 -32.86
C CYS A 299 -52.64 -9.71 -34.21
N ALA A 300 -52.15 -9.12 -35.31
CA ALA A 300 -52.15 -9.69 -36.66
C ALA A 300 -50.82 -10.41 -37.02
N SER A 301 -49.81 -10.37 -36.14
CA SER A 301 -48.50 -11.00 -36.32
C SER A 301 -47.87 -11.41 -34.98
N GLU A 302 -47.16 -12.55 -34.94
CA GLU A 302 -46.44 -13.02 -33.76
C GLU A 302 -45.29 -12.07 -33.34
N PRO A 303 -44.98 -11.93 -32.04
CA PRO A 303 -45.58 -12.65 -30.90
C PRO A 303 -46.85 -11.97 -30.35
N CYS A 304 -47.89 -12.78 -30.12
CA CYS A 304 -49.16 -12.31 -29.57
C CYS A 304 -49.09 -12.20 -28.04
N ARG A 305 -49.56 -11.07 -27.51
CA ARG A 305 -49.63 -10.81 -26.07
C ARG A 305 -50.86 -11.50 -25.48
N ASN A 306 -50.68 -12.17 -24.35
CA ASN A 306 -51.77 -12.74 -23.57
C ASN A 306 -52.21 -11.75 -22.47
N HIS A 307 -53.51 -11.47 -22.38
CA HIS A 307 -54.07 -10.52 -21.42
C HIS A 307 -54.68 -11.20 -20.18
N GLU A 308 -54.84 -12.52 -20.19
CA GLU A 308 -55.54 -13.29 -19.14
C GLU A 308 -54.94 -13.10 -17.73
N SER A 309 -53.61 -12.91 -17.64
CA SER A 309 -52.88 -12.82 -16.36
C SER A 309 -52.24 -11.44 -16.10
N ASN A 310 -52.77 -10.36 -16.69
CA ASN A 310 -52.15 -9.04 -16.53
C ASN A 310 -52.10 -8.57 -15.07
N TRP A 311 -53.12 -8.89 -14.27
CA TRP A 311 -53.15 -8.59 -12.84
C TRP A 311 -51.96 -9.21 -12.08
N LEU A 312 -51.57 -10.44 -12.43
CA LEU A 312 -50.46 -11.15 -11.82
C LEU A 312 -49.12 -10.54 -12.23
N VAL A 313 -49.01 -10.11 -13.49
CA VAL A 313 -47.84 -9.40 -14.01
C VAL A 313 -47.61 -8.08 -13.27
N VAL A 314 -48.68 -7.32 -13.01
CA VAL A 314 -48.62 -6.08 -12.23
C VAL A 314 -48.20 -6.35 -10.78
N ILE A 315 -48.77 -7.36 -10.13
CA ILE A 315 -48.37 -7.76 -8.77
C ILE A 315 -46.90 -8.17 -8.74
N LEU A 316 -46.47 -8.99 -9.70
CA LEU A 316 -45.09 -9.47 -9.79
C LEU A 316 -44.11 -8.30 -10.02
N LEU A 317 -44.49 -7.29 -10.80
CA LEU A 317 -43.72 -6.05 -10.96
C LEU A 317 -43.59 -5.28 -9.64
N VAL A 318 -44.68 -5.10 -8.89
CA VAL A 318 -44.65 -4.40 -7.59
C VAL A 318 -43.76 -5.14 -6.60
N VAL A 319 -43.89 -6.47 -6.49
CA VAL A 319 -43.05 -7.30 -5.63
C VAL A 319 -41.58 -7.23 -6.07
N TYR A 320 -41.32 -7.28 -7.38
CA TYR A 320 -39.98 -7.16 -7.93
C TYR A 320 -39.33 -5.85 -7.53
N LEU A 321 -40.01 -4.71 -7.75
CA LEU A 321 -39.49 -3.38 -7.42
C LEU A 321 -39.28 -3.19 -5.92
N LEU A 322 -40.17 -3.73 -5.08
CA LEU A 322 -40.02 -3.68 -3.63
C LEU A 322 -38.76 -4.44 -3.19
N VAL A 323 -38.59 -5.66 -3.69
CA VAL A 323 -37.42 -6.49 -3.33
C VAL A 323 -36.12 -5.90 -3.90
N THR A 324 -36.09 -5.45 -5.15
CA THR A 324 -34.86 -4.89 -5.73
C THR A 324 -34.52 -3.53 -5.12
N ASN A 325 -35.45 -2.59 -5.13
CA ASN A 325 -35.14 -1.19 -4.85
C ASN A 325 -35.17 -0.88 -3.35
N ILE A 326 -36.07 -1.49 -2.59
CA ILE A 326 -36.17 -1.23 -1.15
C ILE A 326 -35.28 -2.19 -0.36
N LEU A 327 -35.19 -3.46 -0.73
CA LEU A 327 -34.38 -4.44 0.02
C LEU A 327 -32.95 -4.54 -0.53
N LEU A 328 -32.77 -4.99 -1.78
CA LEU A 328 -31.45 -5.34 -2.31
C LEU A 328 -30.52 -4.12 -2.44
N ILE A 329 -30.97 -3.01 -3.06
CA ILE A 329 -30.14 -1.81 -3.22
C ILE A 329 -29.73 -1.23 -1.86
N ASN A 330 -30.66 -1.13 -0.91
CA ASN A 330 -30.35 -0.59 0.42
C ASN A 330 -29.39 -1.50 1.21
N LEU A 331 -29.51 -2.82 1.05
CA LEU A 331 -28.55 -3.76 1.60
C LEU A 331 -27.17 -3.57 0.96
N LEU A 332 -27.08 -3.36 -0.35
CA LEU A 332 -25.81 -3.07 -1.03
C LEU A 332 -25.14 -1.80 -0.47
N ILE A 333 -25.93 -0.74 -0.28
CA ILE A 333 -25.44 0.52 0.32
C ILE A 333 -24.93 0.25 1.74
N ALA A 334 -25.64 -0.53 2.54
CA ALA A 334 -25.21 -0.90 3.89
C ALA A 334 -23.90 -1.71 3.89
N MET A 335 -23.78 -2.70 3.00
CA MET A 335 -22.56 -3.51 2.83
C MET A 335 -21.37 -2.65 2.40
N PHE A 336 -21.56 -1.77 1.41
CA PHE A 336 -20.52 -0.82 1.01
C PHE A 336 -20.13 0.12 2.15
N SER A 337 -21.08 0.64 2.93
CA SER A 337 -20.78 1.51 4.07
C SER A 337 -19.96 0.80 5.14
N PHE A 338 -20.32 -0.45 5.46
CA PHE A 338 -19.59 -1.28 6.42
C PHE A 338 -18.16 -1.59 5.92
N THR A 339 -18.03 -2.08 4.68
CA THR A 339 -16.72 -2.38 4.08
C THR A 339 -15.88 -1.11 3.89
N PHE A 340 -16.49 0.03 3.52
CA PHE A 340 -15.80 1.32 3.45
C PHE A 340 -15.15 1.66 4.77
N SER A 341 -15.93 1.64 5.86
CA SER A 341 -15.47 2.01 7.19
C SER A 341 -14.34 1.08 7.68
N LYS A 342 -14.53 -0.23 7.53
CA LYS A 342 -13.54 -1.25 7.91
C LYS A 342 -12.25 -1.17 7.09
N VAL A 343 -12.35 -0.94 5.79
CA VAL A 343 -11.18 -0.88 4.91
C VAL A 343 -10.46 0.47 5.03
N GLN A 344 -11.19 1.57 5.22
CA GLN A 344 -10.65 2.91 5.38
C GLN A 344 -9.61 2.97 6.50
N GLU A 345 -9.90 2.34 7.65
CA GLU A 345 -9.02 2.31 8.84
C GLU A 345 -7.60 1.80 8.52
N HIS A 346 -7.49 0.80 7.64
CA HIS A 346 -6.17 0.25 7.26
C HIS A 346 -5.67 0.76 5.90
N SER A 347 -6.55 1.32 5.06
CA SER A 347 -6.25 1.70 3.67
C SER A 347 -5.08 2.68 3.55
N ASP A 348 -4.94 3.62 4.48
CA ASP A 348 -3.84 4.58 4.49
C ASP A 348 -2.48 3.89 4.66
N THR A 349 -2.38 2.90 5.56
CA THR A 349 -1.17 2.08 5.74
C THR A 349 -0.83 1.31 4.47
N TYR A 350 -1.82 0.71 3.81
CA TYR A 350 -1.63 0.04 2.52
C TYR A 350 -1.16 0.99 1.43
N TRP A 351 -1.78 2.16 1.33
CA TRP A 351 -1.42 3.17 0.35
C TRP A 351 -0.01 3.71 0.59
N LYS A 352 0.35 4.02 1.84
CA LYS A 352 1.69 4.48 2.23
C LYS A 352 2.79 3.47 1.86
N PHE A 353 2.50 2.17 1.96
CA PHE A 353 3.38 1.11 1.50
C PHE A 353 3.46 1.05 -0.03
N GLN A 354 2.33 1.05 -0.73
CA GLN A 354 2.29 1.04 -2.21
C GLN A 354 2.97 2.26 -2.83
N ARG A 355 2.84 3.43 -2.19
CA ARG A 355 3.51 4.68 -2.58
C ARG A 355 5.02 4.51 -2.70
N TYR A 356 5.66 3.73 -1.82
CA TYR A 356 7.10 3.44 -1.94
C TYR A 356 7.42 2.75 -3.28
N ASN A 357 6.69 1.69 -3.62
CA ASN A 357 6.93 0.91 -4.83
C ASN A 357 6.76 1.78 -6.08
N LEU A 358 5.71 2.61 -6.10
CA LEU A 358 5.45 3.56 -7.19
C LEU A 358 6.55 4.62 -7.31
N ILE A 359 6.98 5.23 -6.20
CA ILE A 359 8.06 6.23 -6.22
C ILE A 359 9.37 5.62 -6.71
N ALA A 360 9.72 4.42 -6.21
CA ALA A 360 10.92 3.70 -6.64
C ALA A 360 10.88 3.39 -8.14
N GLU A 361 9.71 3.01 -8.65
CA GLU A 361 9.47 2.78 -10.06
C GLU A 361 9.70 4.06 -10.88
N TYR A 362 9.00 5.16 -10.58
CA TYR A 362 9.15 6.44 -11.29
C TYR A 362 10.57 7.03 -11.20
N HIS A 363 11.26 6.83 -10.08
CA HIS A 363 12.66 7.24 -9.93
C HIS A 363 13.59 6.45 -10.88
N SER A 364 13.30 5.17 -11.11
CA SER A 364 14.08 4.31 -12.02
C SER A 364 13.78 4.58 -13.50
N ARG A 365 12.59 5.12 -13.82
CA ARG A 365 12.16 5.43 -15.19
C ARG A 365 13.01 6.55 -15.81
N PRO A 366 13.16 6.59 -17.15
CA PRO A 366 13.66 7.77 -17.83
C PRO A 366 12.74 8.97 -17.56
N SER A 367 13.30 10.19 -17.63
CA SER A 367 12.57 11.42 -17.31
C SER A 367 11.65 11.91 -18.43
N LEU A 368 11.87 11.45 -19.66
CA LEU A 368 11.07 11.81 -20.82
C LEU A 368 9.80 10.97 -20.84
N ALA A 369 8.65 11.60 -21.01
CA ALA A 369 7.37 10.93 -21.18
C ALA A 369 7.20 10.40 -22.62
N PRO A 370 6.37 9.36 -22.85
CA PRO A 370 5.92 8.98 -24.20
C PRO A 370 5.31 10.19 -24.93
N PRO A 371 5.62 10.43 -26.22
CA PRO A 371 6.35 9.58 -27.18
C PRO A 371 7.88 9.84 -27.23
N PHE A 372 8.36 10.92 -26.59
CA PHE A 372 9.78 11.32 -26.65
C PHE A 372 10.71 10.39 -25.86
N ILE A 373 10.13 9.46 -25.10
CA ILE A 373 10.84 8.42 -24.35
C ILE A 373 11.76 7.56 -25.23
N ILE A 374 11.42 7.40 -26.53
CA ILE A 374 12.24 6.68 -27.51
C ILE A 374 13.68 7.22 -27.57
N LEU A 375 13.88 8.54 -27.47
CA LEU A 375 15.20 9.17 -27.47
C LEU A 375 16.01 8.75 -26.25
N SER A 376 15.34 8.59 -25.11
CA SER A 376 15.97 8.07 -23.89
C SER A 376 16.35 6.59 -24.06
N HIS A 377 15.49 5.77 -24.65
CA HIS A 377 15.79 4.37 -24.91
C HIS A 377 16.99 4.22 -25.84
N ILE A 378 17.03 5.00 -26.93
CA ILE A 378 18.16 5.02 -27.87
C ILE A 378 19.45 5.42 -27.15
N ASN A 379 19.44 6.48 -26.34
CA ASN A 379 20.63 6.91 -25.58
C ASN A 379 21.08 5.83 -24.58
N ILE A 380 20.16 5.18 -23.87
CA ILE A 380 20.48 4.08 -22.94
C ILE A 380 21.04 2.87 -23.69
N PHE A 381 20.44 2.52 -24.83
CA PHE A 381 20.88 1.43 -25.69
C PHE A 381 22.30 1.69 -26.20
N ILE A 382 22.57 2.88 -26.74
CA ILE A 382 23.90 3.30 -27.18
C ILE A 382 24.90 3.24 -26.02
N ARG A 383 24.55 3.77 -24.84
CA ARG A 383 25.47 3.76 -23.69
C ARG A 383 25.82 2.36 -23.19
N ARG A 384 24.86 1.43 -23.20
CA ARG A 384 25.05 0.07 -22.67
C ARG A 384 25.60 -0.91 -23.68
N VAL A 385 25.04 -0.95 -24.88
CA VAL A 385 25.39 -1.92 -25.92
C VAL A 385 26.63 -1.47 -26.68
N ILE A 386 26.69 -0.19 -27.06
CA ILE A 386 27.80 0.33 -27.88
C ILE A 386 28.95 0.81 -26.99
N ARG A 387 28.67 1.61 -25.94
CA ARG A 387 29.73 2.22 -25.10
C ARG A 387 30.08 1.44 -23.84
N LYS A 388 29.37 0.35 -23.51
CA LYS A 388 29.57 -0.50 -22.31
C LYS A 388 29.72 0.29 -20.99
N VAL A 389 29.07 1.44 -20.86
CA VAL A 389 29.14 2.26 -19.65
C VAL A 389 28.15 1.75 -18.59
N PRO A 390 28.60 1.47 -17.34
CA PRO A 390 27.70 1.03 -16.28
C PRO A 390 26.68 2.11 -15.88
N SER A 391 25.51 1.67 -15.41
CA SER A 391 24.35 2.54 -15.13
C SER A 391 24.52 3.32 -13.81
N VAL A 392 24.75 4.62 -13.90
CA VAL A 392 24.96 5.53 -12.73
C VAL A 392 23.67 5.81 -11.93
N LYS A 393 22.48 5.59 -12.49
CA LYS A 393 21.19 6.02 -11.92
C LYS A 393 20.75 5.33 -10.60
N ILE A 394 21.45 4.29 -10.14
CA ILE A 394 21.13 3.57 -8.90
C ILE A 394 21.63 4.31 -7.63
N HIS A 395 22.47 5.34 -7.78
CA HIS A 395 23.19 5.96 -6.66
C HIS A 395 22.35 6.80 -5.66
N HIS A 396 21.09 7.16 -5.94
CA HIS A 396 20.33 7.99 -4.98
C HIS A 396 19.65 7.19 -3.85
N PHE A 397 19.43 5.88 -4.04
CA PHE A 397 18.96 4.98 -2.97
C PHE A 397 20.12 4.31 -2.22
N GLY A 398 21.31 4.27 -2.83
CA GLY A 398 22.53 3.70 -2.25
C GLY A 398 23.60 4.77 -2.13
N GLN A 399 23.45 5.70 -1.20
CA GLN A 399 24.51 6.64 -0.86
C GLN A 399 25.51 5.91 0.05
N TYR A 400 26.67 5.55 -0.51
CA TYR A 400 27.75 4.88 0.22
C TYR A 400 28.46 5.89 1.12
N TRP A 401 28.03 6.00 2.39
CA TRP A 401 28.73 6.78 3.41
C TRP A 401 29.89 5.98 3.99
N THR A 402 30.94 5.71 3.22
CA THR A 402 32.06 4.88 3.70
C THR A 402 32.85 5.54 4.83
N LYS A 403 33.04 6.88 4.79
CA LYS A 403 33.80 7.62 5.82
C LYS A 403 33.01 7.90 7.11
N ALA A 404 31.67 7.96 7.06
CA ALA A 404 30.82 8.31 8.21
C ALA A 404 29.99 7.13 8.76
N ALA A 405 30.06 5.94 8.15
CA ALA A 405 29.30 4.76 8.56
C ALA A 405 29.51 4.39 10.04
N ASN A 406 30.76 4.42 10.52
CA ASN A 406 31.07 4.06 11.90
C ASN A 406 30.46 5.06 12.90
N ARG A 407 30.50 6.36 12.60
CA ARG A 407 29.87 7.41 13.42
C ARG A 407 28.35 7.27 13.45
N LEU A 408 27.74 6.96 12.30
CA LEU A 408 26.31 6.74 12.19
C LEU A 408 25.87 5.49 12.97
N SER A 409 26.63 4.39 12.85
CA SER A 409 26.37 3.15 13.60
C SER A 409 26.50 3.38 15.10
N MET A 410 27.52 4.11 15.55
CA MET A 410 27.70 4.45 16.97
C MET A 410 26.51 5.28 17.49
N TRP A 411 26.10 6.30 16.73
CA TRP A 411 24.93 7.11 17.07
C TRP A 411 23.64 6.27 17.13
N GLU A 412 23.42 5.36 16.17
CA GLU A 412 22.28 4.44 16.16
C GLU A 412 22.29 3.51 17.38
N THR A 413 23.46 2.98 17.76
CA THR A 413 23.61 2.13 18.95
C THR A 413 23.26 2.89 20.23
N ILE A 414 23.73 4.13 20.38
CA ILE A 414 23.40 4.97 21.55
C ILE A 414 21.89 5.22 21.62
N GLN A 415 21.25 5.60 20.51
CA GLN A 415 19.80 5.82 20.47
C GLN A 415 19.02 4.54 20.81
N LYS A 416 19.50 3.38 20.35
CA LYS A 416 18.93 2.08 20.69
C LYS A 416 19.03 1.79 22.19
N GLU A 417 20.17 2.04 22.82
CA GLU A 417 20.37 1.83 24.25
C GLU A 417 19.48 2.74 25.10
N ASP A 418 19.38 4.02 24.75
CA ASP A 418 18.50 4.98 25.41
C ASP A 418 17.03 4.55 25.31
N PHE A 419 16.59 4.13 24.12
CA PHE A 419 15.24 3.63 23.90
C PHE A 419 14.94 2.37 24.71
N LEU A 420 15.86 1.39 24.74
CA LEU A 420 15.70 0.16 25.52
C LEU A 420 15.65 0.46 27.02
N THR A 421 16.50 1.36 27.50
CA THR A 421 16.53 1.78 28.90
C THR A 421 15.21 2.47 29.29
N ALA A 422 14.70 3.36 28.45
CA ALA A 422 13.41 4.01 28.66
C ALA A 422 12.26 2.99 28.68
N ARG A 423 12.25 2.01 27.76
CA ARG A 423 11.26 0.93 27.73
C ARG A 423 11.32 0.06 28.98
N ILE A 424 12.50 -0.32 29.45
CA ILE A 424 12.69 -1.07 30.70
C ILE A 424 12.18 -0.26 31.89
N LYS A 425 12.45 1.05 31.93
CA LYS A 425 11.95 1.94 33.00
C LYS A 425 10.43 1.98 33.02
N ILE A 426 9.79 2.12 31.86
CA ILE A 426 8.32 2.08 31.73
C ILE A 426 7.78 0.72 32.19
N GLN A 427 8.37 -0.39 31.72
CA GLN A 427 7.96 -1.74 32.12
C GLN A 427 8.08 -1.95 33.63
N LYS A 428 9.20 -1.52 34.25
CA LYS A 428 9.40 -1.58 35.70
C LYS A 428 8.41 -0.69 36.47
N SER A 429 7.95 0.39 35.87
CA SER A 429 6.93 1.27 36.46
C SER A 429 5.49 0.77 36.29
N SER A 430 5.27 -0.27 35.47
CA SER A 430 3.96 -0.89 35.30
C SER A 430 3.45 -1.47 36.62
N ASP A 431 2.14 -1.33 36.87
CA ASP A 431 1.52 -1.75 38.11
C ASP A 431 1.65 -3.26 38.33
N SER A 432 1.65 -4.06 37.26
CA SER A 432 1.91 -5.51 37.34
C SER A 432 3.30 -5.82 37.89
N GLU A 433 4.35 -5.14 37.40
CA GLU A 433 5.72 -5.33 37.87
C GLU A 433 5.96 -4.70 39.26
N ARG A 434 5.24 -3.63 39.58
CA ARG A 434 5.23 -3.06 40.94
C ARG A 434 4.60 -4.01 41.95
N LEU A 435 3.43 -4.56 41.63
CA LEU A 435 2.75 -5.56 42.46
C LEU A 435 3.59 -6.81 42.62
N LYS A 436 4.22 -7.30 41.55
CA LYS A 436 5.15 -8.43 41.61
C LYS A 436 6.31 -8.18 42.56
N ARG A 437 6.90 -6.97 42.53
CA ARG A 437 7.96 -6.57 43.47
C ARG A 437 7.45 -6.39 44.91
N MET A 438 6.24 -5.87 45.09
CA MET A 438 5.62 -5.79 46.41
C MET A 438 5.34 -7.17 46.98
N SER A 439 4.79 -8.09 46.19
CA SER A 439 4.59 -9.49 46.56
C SER A 439 5.92 -10.13 46.97
N ALA A 440 6.94 -10.05 46.13
CA ALA A 440 8.25 -10.62 46.43
C ALA A 440 8.88 -10.02 47.71
N LYS A 441 8.64 -8.73 47.98
CA LYS A 441 9.06 -8.09 49.25
C LYS A 441 8.24 -8.60 50.44
N VAL A 442 6.92 -8.76 50.30
CA VAL A 442 6.05 -9.31 51.33
C VAL A 442 6.42 -10.76 51.63
N ASP A 443 6.72 -11.56 50.62
CA ASP A 443 7.23 -12.93 50.77
C ASP A 443 8.56 -12.96 51.52
N GLY A 444 9.46 -12.02 51.21
CA GLY A 444 10.72 -11.84 51.96
C GLY A 444 10.50 -11.45 53.43
N VAL A 445 9.56 -10.55 53.71
CA VAL A 445 9.19 -10.18 55.08
C VAL A 445 8.56 -11.36 55.82
N LEU A 446 7.67 -12.11 55.16
CA LEU A 446 7.04 -13.30 55.73
C LEU A 446 8.08 -14.36 56.10
N LYS A 447 9.09 -14.56 55.26
CA LYS A 447 10.22 -15.44 55.55
C LYS A 447 10.99 -14.97 56.78
N HIS A 448 11.34 -13.69 56.88
CA HIS A 448 12.02 -13.15 58.05
C HIS A 448 11.18 -13.25 59.33
N LEU A 449 9.86 -13.07 59.25
CA LEU A 449 8.96 -13.27 60.38
C LEU A 449 8.93 -14.73 60.82
N SER A 450 8.94 -15.68 59.88
CA SER A 450 9.02 -17.11 60.21
C SER A 450 10.33 -17.46 60.91
N GLU A 451 11.46 -16.95 60.43
CA GLU A 451 12.78 -17.14 61.05
C GLU A 451 12.81 -16.53 62.46
N SER A 452 12.26 -15.32 62.64
CA SER A 452 12.18 -14.66 63.94
C SER A 452 11.30 -15.44 64.93
N ARG A 453 10.19 -16.02 64.46
CA ARG A 453 9.32 -16.88 65.29
C ARG A 453 10.06 -18.13 65.74
N ASP A 454 10.86 -18.74 64.86
CA ASP A 454 11.69 -19.89 65.20
C ASP A 454 12.77 -19.54 66.22
N PHE A 455 13.38 -18.35 66.11
CA PHE A 455 14.29 -17.83 67.14
C PHE A 455 13.59 -17.64 68.48
N GLU A 456 12.40 -17.05 68.52
CA GLU A 456 11.64 -16.86 69.75
C GLU A 456 11.27 -18.21 70.39
N HIS A 457 10.87 -19.19 69.59
CA HIS A 457 10.64 -20.56 70.08
C HIS A 457 11.88 -21.18 70.70
N ARG A 458 13.06 -21.03 70.06
CA ARG A 458 14.33 -21.49 70.61
C ARG A 458 14.67 -20.76 71.91
N LEU A 459 14.45 -19.45 71.98
CA LEU A 459 14.74 -18.65 73.16
C LEU A 459 13.85 -19.03 74.34
N ARG A 460 12.54 -19.24 74.13
CA ARG A 460 11.62 -19.76 75.15
C ARG A 460 12.00 -21.17 75.60
N SER A 461 12.48 -22.03 74.71
CA SER A 461 12.95 -23.36 75.08
C SER A 461 14.19 -23.29 76.00
N LEU A 462 15.11 -22.35 75.74
CA LEU A 462 16.27 -22.09 76.58
C LEU A 462 15.85 -21.45 77.92
N GLU A 463 14.95 -20.47 77.92
CA GLU A 463 14.45 -19.83 79.13
C GLU A 463 13.81 -20.84 80.09
N ASN A 464 12.94 -21.71 79.57
CA ASN A 464 12.33 -22.79 80.36
C ASN A 464 13.38 -23.78 80.90
N GLN A 465 14.42 -24.08 80.13
CA GLN A 465 15.43 -25.06 80.52
C GLN A 465 16.43 -24.51 81.56
N TYR A 466 16.76 -23.23 81.52
CA TYR A 466 17.82 -22.64 82.36
C TYR A 466 17.29 -21.88 83.57
N CYS A 467 16.23 -21.07 83.45
CA CYS A 467 15.73 -20.28 84.57
C CYS A 467 15.12 -21.15 85.66
N SER A 468 14.36 -22.19 85.31
CA SER A 468 13.76 -23.08 86.32
C SER A 468 14.83 -23.84 87.12
N SER A 469 15.89 -24.32 86.47
CA SER A 469 16.94 -25.09 87.13
C SER A 469 17.94 -24.23 87.91
N ALA A 470 18.24 -23.02 87.42
CA ALA A 470 19.19 -22.12 88.07
C ALA A 470 18.53 -21.44 89.29
N ILE A 471 17.26 -21.02 89.18
CA ILE A 471 16.53 -20.41 90.29
C ILE A 471 16.26 -21.45 91.39
N SER A 472 15.92 -22.70 91.06
CA SER A 472 15.78 -23.74 92.10
C SER A 472 17.09 -23.95 92.86
N TRP A 473 18.23 -23.96 92.16
CA TRP A 473 19.54 -24.08 92.80
C TRP A 473 19.90 -22.89 93.69
N VAL A 474 19.62 -21.66 93.25
CA VAL A 474 19.88 -20.42 94.03
C VAL A 474 19.00 -20.36 95.27
N VAL A 475 17.72 -20.73 95.17
CA VAL A 475 16.79 -20.78 96.31
C VAL A 475 17.24 -21.83 97.33
N ASP A 476 17.66 -23.02 96.87
CA ASP A 476 18.16 -24.08 97.76
C ASP A 476 19.48 -23.69 98.47
N THR A 477 20.34 -22.92 97.82
CA THR A 477 21.61 -22.46 98.42
C THR A 477 21.42 -21.29 99.39
N LEU A 478 20.45 -20.38 99.14
CA LEU A 478 20.13 -19.27 100.05
C LEU A 478 19.34 -19.73 101.28
N ALA A 479 18.51 -20.76 101.16
CA ALA A 479 17.76 -21.31 102.30
C ALA A 479 18.65 -21.93 103.40
N GLN A 480 19.93 -22.20 103.10
CA GLN A 480 20.82 -22.96 103.98
C GLN A 480 22.02 -22.15 104.53
N GLY A 481 22.00 -20.81 104.44
CA GLY A 481 23.16 -19.98 104.77
C GLY A 481 23.08 -19.19 106.09
N SER A 482 23.64 -19.75 107.17
CA SER A 482 24.49 -18.99 108.10
C SER A 482 25.69 -19.83 108.50
N THR A 483 26.88 -19.43 108.03
CA THR A 483 28.24 -20.00 108.24
C THR A 483 28.68 -21.20 107.38
N PHE A 484 29.41 -20.84 106.31
CA PHE A 484 30.44 -21.55 105.51
C PHE A 484 30.16 -22.88 104.76
N LYS A 485 30.35 -22.79 103.42
CA LYS A 485 30.48 -23.78 102.32
C LYS A 485 29.18 -24.41 101.74
N PRO A 486 28.89 -24.22 100.43
CA PRO A 486 27.74 -24.86 99.78
C PRO A 486 27.95 -26.38 99.62
N PRO A 487 26.93 -27.22 99.88
CA PRO A 487 27.07 -28.68 99.95
C PRO A 487 27.03 -29.38 98.57
N ARG A 488 26.79 -28.65 97.47
CA ARG A 488 26.83 -29.21 96.10
C ARG A 488 27.45 -28.22 95.12
N PRO A 489 28.24 -28.71 94.14
CA PRO A 489 28.68 -27.86 93.04
C PRO A 489 27.46 -27.37 92.23
N PRO A 490 27.55 -26.18 91.59
CA PRO A 490 26.52 -25.72 90.68
C PRO A 490 26.28 -26.76 89.57
N PRO A 491 25.05 -26.86 89.02
CA PRO A 491 24.78 -27.79 87.94
C PRO A 491 25.79 -27.57 86.80
N ALA A 492 26.63 -28.58 86.58
CA ALA A 492 27.63 -28.54 85.53
C ALA A 492 26.92 -28.52 84.17
N LEU A 493 27.42 -27.68 83.26
CA LEU A 493 27.11 -27.71 81.84
C LEU A 493 27.24 -29.16 81.37
N ARG A 494 26.12 -29.86 81.10
CA ARG A 494 26.20 -31.19 80.52
C ARG A 494 26.70 -30.98 79.10
N GLY A 495 27.99 -31.20 78.91
CA GLY A 495 28.65 -31.11 77.64
C GLY A 495 27.92 -31.95 76.60
N THR A 496 27.75 -31.36 75.42
CA THR A 496 28.03 -32.09 74.19
C THR A 496 29.46 -31.69 73.83
N SER A 497 30.47 -32.48 74.20
CA SER A 497 30.98 -33.61 73.42
C SER A 497 31.05 -33.27 71.93
N GLN A 498 32.28 -33.07 71.48
CA GLN A 498 32.73 -33.17 70.09
C GLN A 498 32.05 -34.35 69.38
N ASN A 499 31.70 -34.17 68.10
CA ASN A 499 32.07 -35.08 67.01
C ASN A 499 31.46 -34.63 65.68
N LEU A 500 32.34 -34.59 64.67
CA LEU A 500 32.14 -34.59 63.20
C LEU A 500 31.32 -33.47 62.55
#